data_AF-A0A8H3AQY3-F1
#
_entry.id   AF-A0A8H3AQY3-F1
#
_cell.length_a   1.000
_cell.length_b   1.000
_cell.length_c   1.000
_cell.angle_alpha   90.00
_cell.angle_beta   90.00
_cell.angle_gamma   90.00
#
_symmetry.space_group_name_H-M   'P 1'
#
loop_
_entity.id
_entity.type
_entity.pdbx_description
1 polymer ?
#
loop_
_entity_poly.entity_id
_entity_poly.type
_entity_poly.pdbx_seq_one_letter_code
_entity_poly.pdbx_strand_id
1 'polypeptide(L)'
;MTSRFAFQPPVGGDVVLKSFEGTIFNAHSVILGLASTVFAGMFSGASAADTIELAEDAETISLMLAFIYPVTPPAITTVDQLEKVMICSQKYDIAKMIDLVEKSILPESELIDSDPIRLFRASIKHGFPTLRVLAAQAVSPKHCDVLTPSGIIKIARCFPEASSAIGLIGAQMVRSHMLPRVVSLAVQHPRSNQAHRSSSDNYILYMACRSCWDKSCRPDGRYTPDWVWGWTTTIERRLANDLTHKCEDLFSIICFTDSPRWMGCSDCVSQTLTKRSMFEEWAQGVKKKIEKELKVLDVLYKL
;
A
#
# COMPACT_ATOMS: atom_id res chain seq x y z
N MET A 1 -35.67 15.76 -19.24
CA MET A 1 -35.57 14.39 -18.66
C MET A 1 -34.27 13.80 -19.16
N THR A 2 -33.29 13.64 -18.28
CA THR A 2 -32.03 12.96 -18.62
C THR A 2 -32.33 11.48 -18.84
N SER A 3 -31.95 10.95 -20.01
CA SER A 3 -32.05 9.53 -20.34
C SER A 3 -31.37 8.69 -19.26
N ARG A 4 -32.02 7.62 -18.78
CA ARG A 4 -31.45 6.67 -17.80
C ARG A 4 -30.19 5.97 -18.34
N PHE A 5 -30.07 5.91 -19.66
CA PHE A 5 -29.04 5.16 -20.38
C PHE A 5 -28.26 6.09 -21.31
N ALA A 6 -26.95 5.84 -21.40
CA ALA A 6 -26.03 6.58 -22.25
C ALA A 6 -26.37 6.43 -23.74
N PHE A 7 -26.79 5.22 -24.13
CA PHE A 7 -27.28 4.91 -25.47
C PHE A 7 -28.78 5.15 -25.59
N GLN A 8 -29.18 5.84 -26.67
CA GLN A 8 -30.55 5.87 -27.13
C GLN A 8 -30.67 5.04 -28.42
N PRO A 9 -31.57 4.04 -28.46
CA PRO A 9 -31.68 3.15 -29.60
C PRO A 9 -32.19 3.90 -30.82
N PRO A 10 -31.48 3.86 -31.96
CA PRO A 10 -32.01 4.32 -33.23
C PRO A 10 -33.18 3.42 -33.67
N VAL A 11 -34.11 4.01 -34.42
CA VAL A 11 -35.24 3.27 -35.00
C VAL A 11 -34.76 2.28 -36.07
N GLY A 12 -35.50 1.19 -36.27
CA GLY A 12 -35.24 0.24 -37.37
C GLY A 12 -34.26 -0.90 -37.07
N GLY A 13 -34.00 -1.17 -35.78
CA GLY A 13 -33.16 -2.31 -35.39
C GLY A 13 -33.76 -3.66 -35.80
N ASP A 14 -32.91 -4.56 -36.29
CA ASP A 14 -33.21 -5.92 -36.72
C ASP A 14 -32.79 -6.99 -35.69
N VAL A 15 -32.19 -6.57 -34.56
CA VAL A 15 -31.82 -7.47 -33.46
C VAL A 15 -32.23 -6.88 -32.11
N VAL A 16 -32.61 -7.77 -31.20
CA VAL A 16 -33.02 -7.44 -29.84
C VAL A 16 -31.97 -8.00 -28.87
N LEU A 17 -31.28 -7.12 -28.15
CA LEU A 17 -30.42 -7.50 -27.03
C LEU A 17 -31.21 -7.34 -25.72
N LYS A 18 -31.11 -8.30 -24.81
CA LYS A 18 -31.79 -8.26 -23.52
C LYS A 18 -30.76 -8.41 -22.39
N SER A 19 -30.74 -7.46 -21.45
CA SER A 19 -29.91 -7.54 -20.26
C SER A 19 -30.37 -8.67 -19.34
N PHE A 20 -29.52 -9.09 -18.40
CA PHE A 20 -29.94 -10.10 -17.40
C PHE A 20 -31.12 -9.62 -16.55
N GLU A 21 -31.27 -8.29 -16.39
CA GLU A 21 -32.38 -7.64 -15.68
C GLU A 21 -33.65 -7.55 -16.53
N GLY A 22 -33.61 -8.01 -17.78
CA GLY A 22 -34.73 -7.97 -18.72
C GLY A 22 -34.93 -6.65 -19.45
N THR A 23 -33.99 -5.70 -19.35
CA THR A 23 -34.04 -4.46 -20.14
C THR A 23 -33.72 -4.76 -21.60
N ILE A 24 -34.55 -4.25 -22.51
CA ILE A 24 -34.47 -4.53 -23.94
C ILE A 24 -33.80 -3.37 -24.69
N PHE A 25 -32.88 -3.71 -25.58
CA PHE A 25 -32.20 -2.78 -26.48
C PHE A 25 -32.39 -3.26 -27.93
N ASN A 26 -33.08 -2.44 -28.73
CA ASN A 26 -33.14 -2.66 -30.18
C ASN A 26 -31.86 -2.13 -30.81
N ALA A 27 -31.22 -2.95 -31.65
CA ALA A 27 -29.95 -2.66 -32.30
C ALA A 27 -29.92 -3.20 -33.73
N HIS A 28 -28.81 -2.96 -34.43
CA HIS A 28 -28.59 -3.32 -35.82
C HIS A 28 -27.46 -4.37 -35.88
N SER A 29 -27.79 -5.57 -36.36
CA SER A 29 -26.88 -6.71 -36.46
C SER A 29 -25.62 -6.34 -37.26
N VAL A 30 -25.77 -5.61 -38.36
CA VAL A 30 -24.68 -5.11 -39.20
C VAL A 30 -23.74 -4.19 -38.43
N ILE A 31 -24.26 -3.23 -37.65
CA ILE A 31 -23.42 -2.28 -36.91
C ILE A 31 -22.65 -3.00 -35.80
N LEU A 32 -23.34 -3.88 -35.08
CA LEU A 32 -22.72 -4.70 -34.03
C LEU A 32 -21.63 -5.62 -34.63
N GLY A 33 -21.91 -6.30 -35.74
CA GLY A 33 -20.96 -7.19 -36.41
C GLY A 33 -19.75 -6.46 -37.01
N LEU A 34 -19.90 -5.24 -37.48
CA LEU A 34 -18.77 -4.42 -37.94
C LEU A 34 -17.86 -3.97 -36.79
N ALA A 35 -18.42 -3.78 -35.59
CA ALA A 35 -17.69 -3.29 -34.42
C ALA A 35 -17.12 -4.40 -33.54
N SER A 36 -17.57 -5.65 -33.72
CA SER A 36 -17.26 -6.79 -32.86
C SER A 36 -17.23 -8.09 -33.67
N THR A 37 -16.08 -8.76 -33.66
CA THR A 37 -15.92 -10.08 -34.29
C THR A 37 -16.81 -11.14 -33.63
N VAL A 38 -17.04 -11.01 -32.32
CA VAL A 38 -17.92 -11.89 -31.53
C VAL A 38 -19.37 -11.76 -31.98
N PHE A 39 -19.89 -10.53 -32.09
CA PHE A 39 -21.25 -10.32 -32.58
C PHE A 39 -21.40 -10.76 -34.04
N ALA A 40 -20.42 -10.48 -34.91
CA ALA A 40 -20.44 -10.98 -36.29
C ALA A 40 -20.57 -12.51 -36.34
N GLY A 41 -19.81 -13.23 -35.49
CA GLY A 41 -19.91 -14.67 -35.35
C GLY A 41 -21.28 -15.12 -34.84
N MET A 42 -21.83 -14.46 -33.82
CA MET A 42 -23.16 -14.77 -33.27
C MET A 42 -24.27 -14.64 -34.31
N PHE A 43 -24.21 -13.63 -35.18
CA PHE A 43 -25.25 -13.42 -36.20
C PHE A 43 -25.09 -14.33 -37.42
N SER A 44 -23.89 -14.85 -37.70
CA SER A 44 -23.64 -15.71 -38.86
C SER A 44 -24.46 -17.02 -38.87
N GLY A 45 -25.01 -17.43 -37.72
CA GLY A 45 -25.87 -18.61 -37.57
C GLY A 45 -27.23 -18.36 -36.91
N ALA A 46 -27.59 -17.11 -36.59
CA ALA A 46 -28.84 -16.78 -35.89
C ALA A 46 -29.97 -16.46 -36.87
N SER A 47 -31.21 -16.83 -36.53
CA SER A 47 -32.39 -16.37 -37.26
C SER A 47 -32.71 -14.92 -36.85
N ALA A 48 -33.19 -14.09 -37.79
CA ALA A 48 -33.39 -12.65 -37.60
C ALA A 48 -34.43 -12.25 -36.53
N ALA A 49 -35.06 -13.21 -35.84
CA ALA A 49 -36.12 -12.97 -34.86
C ALA A 49 -35.73 -13.30 -33.41
N ASP A 50 -34.54 -13.86 -33.17
CA ASP A 50 -34.18 -14.34 -31.84
C ASP A 50 -33.66 -13.21 -30.95
N THR A 51 -34.26 -13.09 -29.75
CA THR A 51 -33.75 -12.19 -28.70
C THR A 51 -32.46 -12.77 -28.13
N ILE A 52 -31.40 -11.97 -28.13
CA ILE A 52 -30.10 -12.37 -27.58
C ILE A 52 -30.02 -11.92 -26.13
N GLU A 53 -30.03 -12.88 -25.22
CA GLU A 53 -29.85 -12.63 -23.80
C GLU A 53 -28.37 -12.49 -23.47
N LEU A 54 -28.02 -11.36 -22.84
CA LEU A 54 -26.67 -11.03 -22.41
C LEU A 54 -26.57 -11.13 -20.87
N ALA A 55 -25.40 -11.51 -20.37
CA ALA A 55 -25.15 -11.63 -18.93
C ALA A 55 -24.92 -10.27 -18.25
N GLU A 56 -24.75 -9.22 -19.05
CA GLU A 56 -24.45 -7.86 -18.69
C GLU A 56 -25.69 -7.12 -18.17
N ASP A 57 -25.50 -6.21 -17.20
CA ASP A 57 -26.57 -5.28 -16.77
C ASP A 57 -26.92 -4.27 -17.87
N ALA A 58 -28.06 -3.60 -17.68
CA ALA A 58 -28.55 -2.63 -18.66
C ALA A 58 -27.58 -1.45 -18.88
N GLU A 59 -26.88 -0.99 -17.83
CA GLU A 59 -25.89 0.10 -17.94
C GLU A 59 -24.70 -0.32 -18.81
N THR A 60 -24.20 -1.54 -18.62
CA THR A 60 -23.06 -2.12 -19.32
C THR A 60 -23.36 -2.26 -20.82
N ILE A 61 -24.54 -2.81 -21.15
CA ILE A 61 -24.99 -2.92 -22.55
C ILE A 61 -25.17 -1.53 -23.15
N SER A 62 -25.73 -0.59 -22.40
CA SER A 62 -25.89 0.79 -22.86
C SER A 62 -24.55 1.46 -23.18
N LEU A 63 -23.56 1.34 -22.30
CA LEU A 63 -22.20 1.87 -22.54
C LEU A 63 -21.59 1.23 -23.78
N MET A 64 -21.63 -0.10 -23.89
CA MET A 64 -21.12 -0.85 -25.04
C MET A 64 -21.74 -0.35 -26.36
N LEU A 65 -23.06 -0.23 -26.41
CA LEU A 65 -23.76 0.27 -27.59
C LEU A 65 -23.39 1.72 -27.91
N ALA A 66 -23.21 2.59 -26.91
CA ALA A 66 -22.78 3.97 -27.12
C ALA A 66 -21.36 4.07 -27.71
N PHE A 67 -20.47 3.11 -27.45
CA PHE A 67 -19.16 3.04 -28.11
C PHE A 67 -19.22 2.49 -29.53
N ILE A 68 -20.12 1.54 -29.79
CA ILE A 68 -20.28 0.91 -31.10
C ILE A 68 -20.89 1.91 -32.11
N TYR A 69 -21.97 2.56 -31.72
CA TYR A 69 -22.73 3.45 -32.60
C TYR A 69 -22.02 4.78 -32.85
N PRO A 70 -22.34 5.47 -33.97
CA PRO A 70 -21.79 6.79 -34.29
C PRO A 70 -22.47 7.90 -33.45
N VAL A 71 -22.44 7.75 -32.13
CA VAL A 71 -22.90 8.74 -31.17
C VAL A 71 -21.70 9.30 -30.42
N THR A 72 -21.89 10.41 -29.69
CA THR A 72 -20.85 10.93 -28.80
C THR A 72 -20.49 9.85 -27.76
N PRO A 73 -19.20 9.46 -27.66
CA PRO A 73 -18.80 8.48 -26.66
C PRO A 73 -19.19 8.92 -25.25
N PRO A 74 -19.71 8.03 -24.41
CA PRO A 74 -20.09 8.38 -23.05
C PRO A 74 -18.86 8.74 -22.23
N ALA A 75 -18.97 9.76 -21.37
CA ALA A 75 -17.94 10.05 -20.40
C ALA A 75 -17.88 8.92 -19.37
N ILE A 76 -16.71 8.30 -19.21
CA ILE A 76 -16.45 7.36 -18.14
C ILE A 76 -15.98 8.16 -16.94
N THR A 77 -16.77 8.14 -15.86
CA THR A 77 -16.55 9.02 -14.70
C THR A 77 -16.29 8.27 -13.40
N THR A 78 -16.44 6.95 -13.42
CA THR A 78 -16.22 6.09 -12.25
C THR A 78 -15.38 4.87 -12.61
N VAL A 79 -14.70 4.32 -11.60
CA VAL A 79 -13.94 3.07 -11.73
C VAL A 79 -14.85 1.88 -12.07
N ASP A 80 -16.09 1.86 -11.57
CA ASP A 80 -17.07 0.82 -11.89
C ASP A 80 -17.42 0.81 -13.38
N GLN A 81 -17.67 1.99 -13.97
CA GLN A 81 -17.93 2.11 -15.40
C GLN A 81 -16.71 1.72 -16.22
N LEU A 82 -15.51 2.10 -15.79
CA LEU A 82 -14.27 1.73 -16.47
C LEU A 82 -14.05 0.21 -16.46
N GLU A 83 -14.30 -0.47 -15.33
CA GLU A 83 -14.23 -1.94 -15.27
C GLU A 83 -15.28 -2.61 -16.18
N LYS A 84 -16.51 -2.09 -16.23
CA LYS A 84 -17.54 -2.56 -17.18
C LYS A 84 -17.06 -2.45 -18.62
N VAL A 85 -16.47 -1.30 -18.97
CA VAL A 85 -15.86 -1.07 -20.30
C VAL A 85 -14.75 -2.09 -20.58
N MET A 86 -13.83 -2.29 -19.63
CA MET A 86 -12.72 -3.25 -19.77
C MET A 86 -13.21 -4.69 -19.99
N ILE A 87 -14.22 -5.12 -19.24
CA ILE A 87 -14.80 -6.46 -19.35
C ILE A 87 -15.46 -6.63 -20.71
N CYS A 88 -16.34 -5.72 -21.09
CA CYS A 88 -17.08 -5.81 -22.35
C CYS A 88 -16.19 -5.69 -23.57
N SER A 89 -15.21 -4.80 -23.54
CA SER A 89 -14.33 -4.59 -24.68
C SER A 89 -13.52 -5.84 -25.01
N GLN A 90 -13.08 -6.59 -23.99
CA GLN A 90 -12.40 -7.87 -24.16
C GLN A 90 -13.37 -8.98 -24.53
N LYS A 91 -14.51 -9.10 -23.82
CA LYS A 91 -15.50 -10.17 -24.05
C LYS A 91 -16.08 -10.13 -25.47
N TYR A 92 -16.35 -8.94 -25.99
CA TYR A 92 -16.97 -8.74 -27.30
C TYR A 92 -15.98 -8.27 -28.36
N ASP A 93 -14.68 -8.16 -28.05
CA ASP A 93 -13.65 -7.72 -28.99
C ASP A 93 -14.01 -6.37 -29.68
N ILE A 94 -14.27 -5.34 -28.88
CA ILE A 94 -14.69 -4.01 -29.35
C ILE A 94 -13.50 -3.07 -29.32
N ALA A 95 -12.83 -2.92 -30.47
CA ALA A 95 -11.57 -2.17 -30.60
C ALA A 95 -11.65 -0.73 -30.07
N LYS A 96 -12.76 0.00 -30.31
CA LYS A 96 -12.93 1.37 -29.81
C LYS A 96 -12.87 1.48 -28.29
N MET A 97 -13.44 0.49 -27.58
CA MET A 97 -13.42 0.47 -26.12
C MET A 97 -12.05 0.07 -25.59
N ILE A 98 -11.37 -0.86 -26.27
CA ILE A 98 -9.97 -1.20 -25.95
C ILE A 98 -9.07 0.04 -26.10
N ASP A 99 -9.24 0.78 -27.20
CA ASP A 99 -8.50 2.01 -27.49
C ASP A 99 -8.77 3.12 -26.48
N LEU A 100 -10.00 3.24 -25.97
CA LEU A 100 -10.28 4.15 -24.85
C LEU A 100 -9.40 3.82 -23.65
N VAL A 101 -9.38 2.56 -23.22
CA VAL A 101 -8.67 2.12 -22.02
C VAL A 101 -7.14 2.22 -22.19
N GLU A 102 -6.62 1.81 -23.34
CA GLU A 102 -5.17 1.74 -23.59
C GLU A 102 -4.55 3.05 -24.08
N LYS A 103 -5.32 3.92 -24.75
CA LYS A 103 -4.74 5.08 -25.47
C LYS A 103 -5.28 6.43 -25.00
N SER A 104 -6.48 6.47 -24.43
CA SER A 104 -7.16 7.74 -24.14
C SER A 104 -7.16 8.10 -22.65
N ILE A 105 -6.91 7.13 -21.75
CA ILE A 105 -6.74 7.42 -20.32
C ILE A 105 -5.32 7.96 -20.10
N LEU A 106 -5.24 9.21 -19.63
CA LEU A 106 -3.99 9.88 -19.32
C LEU A 106 -3.52 9.63 -17.88
N PRO A 107 -2.21 9.73 -17.59
CA PRO A 107 -1.66 9.54 -16.24
C PRO A 107 -2.32 10.42 -15.17
N GLU A 108 -2.72 11.64 -15.53
CA GLU A 108 -3.33 12.63 -14.63
C GLU A 108 -4.85 12.44 -14.43
N SER A 109 -5.42 11.34 -14.94
CA SER A 109 -6.85 11.07 -14.85
C SER A 109 -7.31 10.89 -13.41
N GLU A 110 -8.35 11.64 -13.01
CA GLU A 110 -9.01 11.49 -11.71
C GLU A 110 -9.56 10.06 -11.49
N LEU A 111 -9.90 9.36 -12.58
CA LEU A 111 -10.30 7.94 -12.50
C LEU A 111 -9.18 7.09 -11.92
N ILE A 112 -7.95 7.27 -12.40
CA ILE A 112 -6.79 6.52 -11.93
C ILE A 112 -6.50 6.87 -10.48
N ASP A 113 -6.53 8.16 -10.15
CA ASP A 113 -6.26 8.63 -8.79
C ASP A 113 -7.31 8.17 -7.78
N SER A 114 -8.55 7.91 -8.19
CA SER A 114 -9.62 7.51 -7.28
C SER A 114 -9.41 6.12 -6.63
N ASP A 115 -8.99 5.12 -7.41
CA ASP A 115 -8.69 3.76 -6.91
C ASP A 115 -7.66 3.03 -7.77
N PRO A 116 -6.37 3.42 -7.68
CA PRO A 116 -5.33 2.86 -8.54
C PRO A 116 -5.04 1.39 -8.28
N ILE A 117 -5.27 0.90 -7.05
CA ILE A 117 -5.01 -0.51 -6.70
C ILE A 117 -6.07 -1.40 -7.36
N ARG A 118 -7.34 -0.99 -7.32
CA ARG A 118 -8.42 -1.70 -7.99
C ARG A 118 -8.21 -1.74 -9.50
N LEU A 119 -7.85 -0.60 -10.11
CA LEU A 119 -7.57 -0.52 -11.54
C LEU A 119 -6.34 -1.34 -11.94
N PHE A 120 -5.28 -1.33 -11.15
CA PHE A 120 -4.11 -2.17 -11.37
C PHE A 120 -4.51 -3.65 -11.41
N ARG A 121 -5.30 -4.11 -10.43
CA ARG A 121 -5.80 -5.49 -10.40
C ARG A 121 -6.71 -5.81 -11.60
N ALA A 122 -7.66 -4.92 -11.92
CA ALA A 122 -8.56 -5.10 -13.05
C ALA A 122 -7.80 -5.16 -14.38
N SER A 123 -6.77 -4.33 -14.55
CA SER A 123 -5.94 -4.30 -15.76
C SER A 123 -5.15 -5.58 -15.98
N ILE A 124 -4.68 -6.23 -14.91
CA ILE A 124 -4.04 -7.55 -14.99
C ILE A 124 -5.09 -8.59 -15.41
N LYS A 125 -6.23 -8.61 -14.73
CA LYS A 125 -7.31 -9.59 -14.95
C LYS A 125 -7.85 -9.55 -16.38
N HIS A 126 -7.96 -8.35 -16.96
CA HIS A 126 -8.57 -8.13 -18.27
C HIS A 126 -7.56 -7.80 -19.38
N GLY A 127 -6.25 -7.88 -19.13
CA GLY A 127 -5.23 -7.77 -20.18
C GLY A 127 -5.00 -6.36 -20.74
N PHE A 128 -4.94 -5.34 -19.86
CA PHE A 128 -4.71 -3.94 -20.23
C PHE A 128 -3.33 -3.45 -19.78
N PRO A 129 -2.26 -3.69 -20.56
CA PRO A 129 -0.88 -3.42 -20.13
C PRO A 129 -0.58 -1.94 -19.90
N THR A 130 -1.17 -1.01 -20.66
CA THR A 130 -0.88 0.43 -20.48
C THR A 130 -1.54 0.94 -19.21
N LEU A 131 -2.84 0.66 -19.03
CA LEU A 131 -3.55 1.02 -17.79
C LEU A 131 -2.90 0.40 -16.57
N ARG A 132 -2.38 -0.83 -16.67
CA ARG A 132 -1.62 -1.49 -15.60
C ARG A 132 -0.44 -0.65 -15.13
N VAL A 133 0.37 -0.13 -16.05
CA VAL A 133 1.54 0.68 -15.69
C VAL A 133 1.10 1.99 -15.07
N LEU A 134 0.12 2.67 -15.66
CA LEU A 134 -0.41 3.94 -15.14
C LEU A 134 -0.98 3.79 -13.73
N ALA A 135 -1.80 2.77 -13.51
CA ALA A 135 -2.40 2.48 -12.21
C ALA A 135 -1.34 2.13 -11.16
N ALA A 136 -0.31 1.36 -11.52
CA ALA A 136 0.80 1.07 -10.62
C ALA A 136 1.55 2.33 -10.18
N GLN A 137 1.83 3.23 -11.12
CA GLN A 137 2.57 4.47 -10.86
C GLN A 137 1.78 5.48 -10.03
N ALA A 138 0.45 5.43 -10.08
CA ALA A 138 -0.42 6.31 -9.30
C ALA A 138 -0.57 5.88 -7.82
N VAL A 139 -0.19 4.66 -7.45
CA VAL A 139 -0.26 4.21 -6.04
C VAL A 139 0.68 5.08 -5.19
N SER A 140 0.13 5.64 -4.12
CA SER A 140 0.86 6.50 -3.18
C SER A 140 0.31 6.31 -1.76
N PRO A 141 0.96 6.86 -0.72
CA PRO A 141 0.51 6.67 0.67
C PRO A 141 -0.93 7.09 0.94
N LYS A 142 -1.50 8.02 0.15
CA LYS A 142 -2.92 8.42 0.27
C LYS A 142 -3.89 7.29 -0.08
N HIS A 143 -3.47 6.40 -1.00
CA HIS A 143 -4.25 5.23 -1.44
C HIS A 143 -4.01 4.03 -0.52
N CYS A 144 -2.73 3.77 -0.21
CA CYS A 144 -2.31 2.68 0.64
C CYS A 144 -0.88 2.91 1.14
N ASP A 145 -0.73 3.13 2.44
CA ASP A 145 0.59 3.26 3.06
C ASP A 145 1.22 1.88 3.31
N VAL A 146 2.03 1.43 2.35
CA VAL A 146 2.78 0.17 2.41
C VAL A 146 3.87 0.14 3.47
N LEU A 147 4.13 1.27 4.15
CA LEU A 147 5.05 1.34 5.29
C LEU A 147 4.34 1.08 6.63
N THR A 148 3.06 0.69 6.58
CA THR A 148 2.26 0.31 7.75
C THR A 148 1.71 -1.13 7.64
N PRO A 149 1.51 -1.84 8.76
CA PRO A 149 0.89 -3.17 8.72
C PRO A 149 -0.50 -3.16 8.07
N SER A 150 -1.31 -2.14 8.37
CA SER A 150 -2.65 -1.98 7.84
C SER A 150 -2.66 -1.83 6.31
N GLY A 151 -1.71 -1.08 5.75
CA GLY A 151 -1.55 -0.96 4.30
C GLY A 151 -1.11 -2.27 3.65
N ILE A 152 -0.13 -2.98 4.23
CA ILE A 152 0.27 -4.30 3.72
C ILE A 152 -0.90 -5.30 3.73
N ILE A 153 -1.69 -5.32 4.81
CA ILE A 153 -2.91 -6.17 4.88
C ILE A 153 -3.91 -5.79 3.79
N LYS A 154 -4.10 -4.49 3.52
CA LYS A 154 -4.98 -4.01 2.44
C LYS A 154 -4.51 -4.56 1.08
N ILE A 155 -3.21 -4.49 0.78
CA ILE A 155 -2.64 -5.05 -0.45
C ILE A 155 -2.82 -6.57 -0.50
N ALA A 156 -2.52 -7.29 0.59
CA ALA A 156 -2.68 -8.75 0.64
C ALA A 156 -4.13 -9.19 0.37
N ARG A 157 -5.14 -8.43 0.84
CA ARG A 157 -6.55 -8.68 0.54
C ARG A 157 -6.89 -8.47 -0.93
N CYS A 158 -6.22 -7.53 -1.60
CA CYS A 158 -6.40 -7.29 -3.04
C CYS A 158 -5.77 -8.39 -3.91
N PHE A 159 -4.74 -9.09 -3.39
CA PHE A 159 -4.02 -10.17 -4.08
C PHE A 159 -3.90 -11.42 -3.19
N PRO A 160 -5.00 -12.16 -2.96
CA PRO A 160 -5.00 -13.29 -2.05
C PRO A 160 -3.99 -14.38 -2.44
N GLU A 161 -3.73 -14.56 -3.73
CA GLU A 161 -2.79 -15.57 -4.24
C GLU A 161 -1.33 -15.27 -3.84
N ALA A 162 -1.02 -14.00 -3.53
CA ALA A 162 0.30 -13.54 -3.14
C ALA A 162 0.38 -13.12 -1.66
N SER A 163 -0.66 -13.40 -0.86
CA SER A 163 -0.81 -12.92 0.53
C SER A 163 0.44 -13.18 1.39
N SER A 164 0.94 -14.41 1.41
CA SER A 164 2.11 -14.76 2.23
C SER A 164 3.41 -14.10 1.76
N ALA A 165 3.61 -13.93 0.46
CA ALA A 165 4.76 -13.20 -0.08
C ALA A 165 4.67 -11.69 0.26
N ILE A 166 3.48 -11.11 0.15
CA ILE A 166 3.20 -9.72 0.53
C ILE A 166 3.44 -9.51 2.03
N GLY A 167 2.98 -10.44 2.88
CA GLY A 167 3.23 -10.43 4.31
C GLY A 167 4.72 -10.47 4.65
N LEU A 168 5.47 -11.37 4.02
CA LEU A 168 6.91 -11.50 4.20
C LEU A 168 7.67 -10.21 3.83
N ILE A 169 7.43 -9.68 2.63
CA ILE A 169 8.10 -8.47 2.13
C ILE A 169 7.67 -7.25 2.96
N GLY A 170 6.36 -7.12 3.19
CA GLY A 170 5.77 -6.04 3.95
C GLY A 170 6.28 -6.00 5.39
N ALA A 171 6.46 -7.14 6.05
CA ALA A 171 7.02 -7.18 7.39
C ALA A 171 8.45 -6.62 7.44
N GLN A 172 9.29 -6.92 6.44
CA GLN A 172 10.64 -6.36 6.37
C GLN A 172 10.64 -4.86 6.09
N MET A 173 9.80 -4.41 5.16
CA MET A 173 9.64 -2.99 4.85
C MET A 173 9.17 -2.17 6.06
N VAL A 174 8.08 -2.61 6.70
CA VAL A 174 7.50 -1.95 7.87
C VAL A 174 8.50 -1.95 9.02
N ARG A 175 9.19 -3.07 9.27
CA ARG A 175 10.25 -3.19 10.29
C ARG A 175 11.35 -2.15 10.06
N SER A 176 11.91 -2.10 8.86
CA SER A 176 13.00 -1.18 8.51
C SER A 176 12.57 0.29 8.65
N HIS A 177 11.34 0.62 8.25
CA HIS A 177 10.79 1.97 8.37
C HIS A 177 10.50 2.38 9.82
N MET A 178 9.97 1.46 10.65
CA MET A 178 9.55 1.78 12.02
C MET A 178 10.71 1.81 13.01
N LEU A 179 11.77 1.03 12.78
CA LEU A 179 12.87 0.81 13.73
C LEU A 179 13.52 2.12 14.22
N PRO A 180 13.92 3.08 13.36
CA PRO A 180 14.55 4.31 13.82
C PRO A 180 13.66 5.12 14.77
N ARG A 181 12.36 5.20 14.46
CA ARG A 181 11.39 5.90 15.30
C ARG A 181 11.19 5.19 16.64
N VAL A 182 11.04 3.87 16.62
CA VAL A 182 10.84 3.05 17.83
C VAL A 182 12.05 3.11 18.75
N VAL A 183 13.26 2.98 18.20
CA VAL A 183 14.52 3.06 18.97
C VAL A 183 14.67 4.46 19.57
N SER A 184 14.47 5.52 18.78
CA SER A 184 14.53 6.89 19.27
C SER A 184 13.55 7.15 20.43
N LEU A 185 12.29 6.74 20.29
CA LEU A 185 11.28 6.88 21.35
C LEU A 185 11.60 6.05 22.59
N ALA A 186 12.15 4.84 22.41
CA ALA A 186 12.48 3.96 23.53
C ALA A 186 13.62 4.51 24.40
N VAL A 187 14.55 5.25 23.78
CA VAL A 187 15.71 5.90 24.41
C VAL A 187 15.41 7.29 24.96
N GLN A 188 14.37 7.97 24.46
CA GLN A 188 13.97 9.28 24.95
C GLN A 188 13.47 9.24 26.41
N HIS A 189 13.86 10.26 27.18
CA HIS A 189 13.44 10.46 28.57
C HIS A 189 12.31 11.49 28.72
N PRO A 190 11.45 11.36 29.75
CA PRO A 190 10.49 12.41 30.13
C PRO A 190 11.20 13.73 30.49
N ARG A 191 10.52 14.87 30.31
CA ARG A 191 11.04 16.18 30.71
C ARG A 191 11.36 16.18 32.22
N SER A 192 12.54 16.70 32.58
CA SER A 192 13.08 16.77 33.94
C SER A 192 12.29 17.67 34.92
N ASN A 193 11.21 18.32 34.48
CA ASN A 193 10.39 19.21 35.32
C ASN A 193 9.45 18.48 36.30
N GLN A 194 9.38 17.14 36.28
CA GLN A 194 8.68 16.38 37.31
C GLN A 194 9.70 15.73 38.24
N ALA A 195 9.92 16.39 39.38
CA ALA A 195 10.75 15.93 40.48
C ALA A 195 10.15 14.72 41.22
N HIS A 196 9.80 13.65 40.50
CA HIS A 196 9.51 12.35 41.11
C HIS A 196 10.74 11.46 41.07
N ARG A 197 11.40 11.44 42.23
CA ARG A 197 12.50 10.55 42.61
C ARG A 197 12.00 9.12 42.77
N SER A 198 11.75 8.41 41.67
CA SER A 198 11.77 6.94 41.61
C SER A 198 11.45 6.48 40.19
N SER A 199 12.44 6.03 39.42
CA SER A 199 12.27 5.12 38.29
C SER A 199 13.61 4.98 37.58
N SER A 200 13.91 3.80 37.07
CA SER A 200 14.99 3.44 36.14
C SER A 200 15.15 4.36 34.91
N ASP A 201 14.23 5.32 34.71
CA ASP A 201 14.16 6.21 33.56
C ASP A 201 15.24 7.31 33.51
N ASN A 202 16.05 7.52 34.55
CA ASN A 202 17.13 8.54 34.56
C ASN A 202 18.54 7.95 34.49
N TYR A 203 18.67 6.65 34.23
CA TYR A 203 19.95 5.94 34.30
C TYR A 203 21.00 6.46 33.32
N ILE A 204 20.59 6.93 32.14
CA ILE A 204 21.50 7.52 31.16
C ILE A 204 22.23 8.76 31.72
N LEU A 205 21.57 9.58 32.55
CA LEU A 205 22.17 10.79 33.14
C LEU A 205 23.37 10.43 34.03
N TYR A 206 23.32 9.27 34.67
CA TYR A 206 24.39 8.78 35.53
C TYR A 206 25.53 8.12 34.74
N MET A 207 25.38 7.90 33.43
CA MET A 207 26.35 7.25 32.53
C MET A 207 27.11 8.25 31.67
N ALA A 208 27.11 9.53 32.05
CA ALA A 208 27.86 10.57 31.39
C ALA A 208 28.86 11.23 32.34
N CYS A 209 30.05 11.50 31.80
CA CYS A 209 31.04 12.28 32.52
C CYS A 209 30.61 13.74 32.63
N ARG A 210 31.11 14.42 33.66
CA ARG A 210 30.77 15.82 33.95
C ARG A 210 31.05 16.74 32.76
N SER A 211 32.15 16.55 32.06
CA SER A 211 32.52 17.33 30.87
C SER A 211 31.52 17.16 29.72
N CYS A 212 31.08 15.92 29.44
CA CYS A 212 30.07 15.66 28.42
C CYS A 212 28.67 16.13 28.87
N TRP A 213 28.34 15.99 30.15
CA TRP A 213 27.12 16.52 30.74
C TRP A 213 27.01 18.04 30.53
N ASP A 214 28.04 18.77 30.92
CA ASP A 214 28.06 20.24 30.84
C ASP A 214 28.02 20.75 29.38
N LYS A 215 28.52 19.95 28.41
CA LYS A 215 28.54 20.31 26.98
C LYS A 215 27.26 20.00 26.22
N SER A 216 26.61 18.87 26.49
CA SER A 216 25.46 18.40 25.69
C SER A 216 24.11 18.56 26.38
N CYS A 217 24.08 19.10 27.61
CA CYS A 217 22.83 19.40 28.30
C CYS A 217 22.11 20.55 27.59
N ARG A 218 20.89 20.27 27.10
CA ARG A 218 20.08 21.28 26.44
C ARG A 218 19.46 22.24 27.46
N PRO A 219 19.14 23.49 27.08
CA PRO A 219 18.45 24.44 27.96
C PRO A 219 17.11 23.94 28.51
N ASP A 220 16.48 22.96 27.85
CA ASP A 220 15.24 22.30 28.28
C ASP A 220 15.46 21.12 29.25
N GLY A 221 16.70 20.92 29.71
CA GLY A 221 17.09 19.87 30.65
C GLY A 221 17.18 18.47 30.04
N ARG A 222 17.08 18.34 28.70
CA ARG A 222 17.29 17.06 28.02
C ARG A 222 18.77 16.82 27.77
N TYR A 223 19.22 15.61 28.03
CA TYR A 223 20.59 15.18 27.80
C TYR A 223 20.62 13.75 27.22
N THR A 224 21.39 13.56 26.15
CA THR A 224 21.67 12.25 25.55
C THR A 224 23.18 12.14 25.36
N PRO A 225 23.89 11.24 26.06
CA PRO A 225 25.32 11.04 25.86
C PRO A 225 25.62 10.55 24.44
N ASP A 226 26.78 10.94 23.91
CA ASP A 226 27.17 10.61 22.53
C ASP A 226 27.22 9.10 22.25
N TRP A 227 27.60 8.29 23.25
CA TRP A 227 27.60 6.84 23.11
C TRP A 227 26.20 6.28 22.86
N VAL A 228 25.14 6.93 23.37
CA VAL A 228 23.75 6.50 23.15
C VAL A 228 23.38 6.66 21.68
N TRP A 229 23.83 7.72 21.01
CA TRP A 229 23.62 7.90 19.57
C TRP A 229 24.31 6.81 18.74
N GLY A 230 25.55 6.49 19.10
CA GLY A 230 26.29 5.41 18.49
C GLY A 230 25.65 4.04 18.73
N TRP A 231 25.09 3.83 19.92
CA TRP A 231 24.36 2.63 20.31
C TRP A 231 23.07 2.48 19.50
N THR A 232 22.25 3.54 19.42
CA THR A 232 20.97 3.52 18.69
C THR A 232 21.19 3.21 17.22
N THR A 233 22.19 3.85 16.60
CA THR A 233 22.56 3.57 15.20
C THR A 233 22.97 2.10 15.01
N THR A 234 23.72 1.54 15.97
CA THR A 234 24.14 0.13 15.93
C THR A 234 22.96 -0.82 16.11
N ILE A 235 22.05 -0.52 17.04
CA ILE A 235 20.82 -1.29 17.26
C ILE A 235 19.93 -1.26 16.04
N GLU A 236 19.66 -0.09 15.46
CA GLU A 236 18.82 0.05 14.26
C GLU A 236 19.37 -0.80 13.13
N ARG A 237 20.68 -0.69 12.86
CA ARG A 237 21.35 -1.48 11.82
C ARG A 237 21.27 -2.98 12.10
N ARG A 238 21.52 -3.43 13.33
CA ARG A 238 21.51 -4.87 13.65
C ARG A 238 20.11 -5.44 13.69
N LEU A 239 19.15 -4.78 14.34
CA LEU A 239 17.75 -5.22 14.36
C LEU A 239 17.08 -5.17 12.98
N ALA A 240 17.56 -4.34 12.06
CA ALA A 240 17.09 -4.36 10.67
C ALA A 240 17.53 -5.61 9.90
N ASN A 241 18.66 -6.23 10.27
CA ASN A 241 19.26 -7.34 9.54
C ASN A 241 19.20 -8.69 10.29
N ASP A 242 19.09 -8.65 11.61
CA ASP A 242 19.15 -9.81 12.50
C ASP A 242 17.85 -9.96 13.32
N LEU A 243 17.60 -11.21 13.75
CA LEU A 243 16.56 -11.51 14.73
C LEU A 243 16.95 -10.95 16.11
N THR A 244 15.97 -10.52 16.89
CA THR A 244 16.20 -9.86 18.19
C THR A 244 17.10 -10.66 19.13
N HIS A 245 16.95 -12.00 19.18
CA HIS A 245 17.77 -12.88 20.03
C HIS A 245 19.26 -12.93 19.63
N LYS A 246 19.62 -12.53 18.40
CA LYS A 246 21.01 -12.42 17.97
C LYS A 246 21.64 -11.10 18.38
N CYS A 247 20.85 -10.15 18.88
CA CYS A 247 21.27 -8.81 19.29
C CYS A 247 21.29 -8.65 20.82
N GLU A 248 21.21 -9.75 21.59
CA GLU A 248 21.23 -9.72 23.06
C GLU A 248 22.48 -9.05 23.63
N ASP A 249 23.60 -9.18 22.93
CA ASP A 249 24.86 -8.55 23.29
C ASP A 249 24.73 -7.03 23.37
N LEU A 250 23.93 -6.40 22.50
CA LEU A 250 23.69 -4.95 22.48
C LEU A 250 22.93 -4.44 23.72
N PHE A 251 22.22 -5.32 24.42
CA PHE A 251 21.45 -5.00 25.61
C PHE A 251 22.14 -5.46 26.90
N SER A 252 23.43 -5.74 26.83
CA SER A 252 24.27 -6.13 27.95
C SER A 252 25.58 -5.33 27.93
N ILE A 253 26.29 -5.26 29.05
CA ILE A 253 27.48 -4.43 29.18
C ILE A 253 28.62 -4.79 28.19
N ILE A 254 28.59 -6.00 27.64
CA ILE A 254 29.58 -6.49 26.66
C ILE A 254 29.51 -5.69 25.34
N CYS A 255 28.43 -4.97 25.07
CA CYS A 255 28.35 -4.12 23.89
C CYS A 255 29.46 -3.06 23.84
N PHE A 256 29.99 -2.64 25.00
CA PHE A 256 31.12 -1.70 25.10
C PHE A 256 32.49 -2.35 24.90
N THR A 257 32.62 -3.68 24.98
CA THR A 257 33.88 -4.39 24.74
C THR A 257 34.07 -4.76 23.28
N ASP A 258 32.99 -5.07 22.57
CA ASP A 258 33.06 -5.78 21.28
C ASP A 258 33.00 -4.85 20.06
N SER A 259 32.69 -3.56 20.25
CA SER A 259 32.48 -2.63 19.14
C SER A 259 33.01 -1.22 19.44
N PRO A 260 34.28 -0.95 19.11
CA PRO A 260 34.91 0.35 19.40
C PRO A 260 34.46 1.50 18.52
N ARG A 261 33.66 1.24 17.47
CA ARG A 261 33.30 2.24 16.45
C ARG A 261 32.25 3.26 16.89
N TRP A 262 31.54 3.01 17.99
CA TRP A 262 30.48 3.87 18.52
C TRP A 262 30.75 4.31 19.96
N MET A 263 31.93 3.96 20.49
CA MET A 263 32.38 4.47 21.79
C MET A 263 32.65 5.97 21.65
N GLY A 264 31.85 6.76 22.36
CA GLY A 264 32.04 8.21 22.48
C GLY A 264 33.19 8.53 23.45
N CYS A 265 33.00 9.53 24.31
CA CYS A 265 33.98 9.89 25.34
C CYS A 265 34.39 8.70 26.22
N SER A 266 35.70 8.46 26.35
CA SER A 266 36.29 7.38 27.17
C SER A 266 35.84 7.44 28.63
N ASP A 267 35.66 8.64 29.18
CA ASP A 267 35.22 8.82 30.56
C ASP A 267 33.74 8.43 30.74
N CYS A 268 32.89 8.71 29.75
CA CYS A 268 31.51 8.23 29.75
C CYS A 268 31.47 6.70 29.69
N VAL A 269 32.28 6.08 28.82
CA VAL A 269 32.36 4.61 28.72
C VAL A 269 32.82 4.02 30.06
N SER A 270 33.89 4.56 30.65
CA SER A 270 34.39 4.11 31.95
C SER A 270 33.32 4.23 33.05
N GLN A 271 32.59 5.34 33.09
CA GLN A 271 31.48 5.51 34.03
C GLN A 271 30.35 4.49 33.80
N THR A 272 29.98 4.23 32.55
CA THR A 272 28.98 3.19 32.22
C THR A 272 29.45 1.81 32.67
N LEU A 273 30.72 1.46 32.47
CA LEU A 273 31.30 0.19 32.92
C LEU A 273 31.25 0.04 34.46
N THR A 274 31.52 1.11 35.21
CA THR A 274 31.36 1.09 36.69
C THR A 274 29.90 0.96 37.12
N LYS A 275 28.96 1.44 36.31
CA LYS A 275 27.50 1.41 36.55
C LYS A 275 26.80 0.31 35.74
N ARG A 276 27.47 -0.84 35.58
CA ARG A 276 26.99 -2.00 34.81
C ARG A 276 25.51 -2.32 35.04
N SER A 277 25.10 -2.49 36.30
CA SER A 277 23.74 -2.91 36.64
C SER A 277 22.68 -1.90 36.18
N MET A 278 22.98 -0.60 36.30
CA MET A 278 22.09 0.46 35.80
C MET A 278 21.99 0.41 34.28
N PHE A 279 23.11 0.18 33.58
CA PHE A 279 23.11 0.09 32.11
C PHE A 279 22.27 -1.09 31.65
N GLU A 280 22.49 -2.27 32.22
CA GLU A 280 21.77 -3.48 31.85
C GLU A 280 20.28 -3.35 32.13
N GLU A 281 19.87 -2.82 33.28
CA GLU A 281 18.46 -2.60 33.59
C GLU A 281 17.81 -1.61 32.60
N TRP A 282 18.47 -0.50 32.28
CA TRP A 282 17.99 0.46 31.29
C TRP A 282 17.90 -0.15 29.88
N ALA A 283 18.95 -0.83 29.41
CA ALA A 283 19.02 -1.42 28.08
C ALA A 283 17.96 -2.52 27.91
N GLN A 284 17.74 -3.36 28.93
CA GLN A 284 16.66 -4.34 28.93
C GLN A 284 15.27 -3.68 28.93
N GLY A 285 15.12 -2.52 29.58
CA GLY A 285 13.91 -1.70 29.48
C GLY A 285 13.65 -1.21 28.04
N VAL A 286 14.70 -0.73 27.35
CA VAL A 286 14.64 -0.33 25.94
C VAL A 286 14.28 -1.52 25.05
N LYS A 287 14.93 -2.68 25.25
CA LYS A 287 14.63 -3.92 24.53
C LYS A 287 13.15 -4.28 24.61
N LYS A 288 12.58 -4.31 25.82
CA LYS A 288 11.15 -4.61 26.02
C LYS A 288 10.23 -3.65 25.27
N LYS A 289 10.55 -2.35 25.24
CA LYS A 289 9.80 -1.35 24.47
C LYS A 289 9.89 -1.65 22.97
N ILE A 290 11.08 -1.93 22.44
CA ILE A 290 11.29 -2.28 21.04
C ILE A 290 10.52 -3.56 20.67
N GLU A 291 10.64 -4.62 21.46
CA GLU A 291 9.93 -5.89 21.23
C GLU A 291 8.42 -5.71 21.24
N LYS A 292 7.90 -4.90 22.16
CA LYS A 292 6.46 -4.58 22.22
C LYS A 292 5.98 -3.91 20.93
N GLU A 293 6.72 -2.93 20.42
CA GLU A 293 6.35 -2.24 19.18
C GLU A 293 6.47 -3.17 17.96
N LEU A 294 7.51 -4.00 17.90
CA LEU A 294 7.72 -4.94 16.79
C LEU A 294 6.69 -6.07 16.72
N LYS A 295 5.98 -6.39 17.81
CA LYS A 295 4.88 -7.37 17.81
C LYS A 295 3.75 -7.02 16.84
N VAL A 296 3.61 -5.75 16.46
CA VAL A 296 2.61 -5.35 15.44
C VAL A 296 2.86 -6.05 14.09
N LEU A 297 4.08 -6.53 13.84
CA LEU A 297 4.45 -7.25 12.62
C LEU A 297 3.97 -8.71 12.62
N ASP A 298 3.60 -9.28 13.78
CA ASP A 298 3.16 -10.67 13.88
C ASP A 298 1.93 -10.98 13.02
N VAL A 299 1.09 -9.97 12.77
CA VAL A 299 -0.05 -10.09 11.86
C VAL A 299 0.39 -10.29 10.41
N LEU A 300 1.52 -9.68 10.02
CA LEU A 300 2.06 -9.76 8.66
C LEU A 300 2.76 -11.09 8.41
N TYR A 301 3.42 -11.65 9.44
CA TYR A 301 4.00 -12.99 9.37
C TYR A 301 2.96 -14.12 9.28
N LYS A 302 1.68 -13.81 9.52
CA LYS A 302 0.55 -14.76 9.47
C LYS A 302 -0.30 -14.66 8.20
N LEU A 303 0.03 -13.73 7.29
CA LEU A 303 -0.64 -13.58 6.00
C LEU A 303 -0.28 -14.71 5.02
#